data_AF-A0A1I7XBH8-F1
#
_entry.id   AF-A0A1I7XBH8-F1
#
_cell.length_a   1.000
_cell.length_b   1.000
_cell.length_c   1.000
_cell.angle_alpha   90.00
_cell.angle_beta   90.00
_cell.angle_gamma   90.00
#
_symmetry.space_group_name_H-M   'P 1'
#
loop_
_entity.id
_entity.type
_entity.pdbx_description
1 polymer ?
#
loop_
_entity_poly.entity_id
_entity_poly.type
_entity_poly.pdbx_seq_one_letter_code
_entity_poly.pdbx_strand_id
1 'polypeptide(L)'
;MASQFSAGMYFTRRVLGPFVGAVTKKLDYYSQFQPSSLSIQQYLDFGRIGTAASSYSFLKNELMVRLANIMQEFSLLPPKLLQMPSSKMVSGWYCESFEDLLKYENAAPSMENITAFNDQLQIILKRHAHVVETMAEGLIELRESDGVDIASEKVNVFSFFFRFVGGT
;
A
#
# COMPACT_ATOMS: atom_id res chain seq x y z
N MET A 1 -18.89 -1.41 34.14
CA MET A 1 -19.13 0.05 34.23
C MET A 1 -17.83 0.71 33.76
N ALA A 2 -17.74 1.48 32.69
CA ALA A 2 -18.72 2.35 32.06
C ALA A 2 -18.84 2.11 30.55
N SER A 3 -20.05 2.30 30.08
CA SER A 3 -20.54 2.33 28.72
C SER A 3 -20.49 3.74 28.13
N GLN A 4 -20.51 3.80 26.79
CA GLN A 4 -21.09 4.85 25.90
C GLN A 4 -20.26 6.13 25.68
N PHE A 5 -20.27 6.85 24.53
CA PHE A 5 -20.97 6.88 23.23
C PHE A 5 -20.01 7.61 22.24
N SER A 6 -19.98 7.40 20.92
CA SER A 6 -20.77 8.14 19.91
C SER A 6 -20.20 7.80 18.51
N ALA A 7 -20.93 7.06 17.68
CA ALA A 7 -21.72 7.55 16.54
C ALA A 7 -20.93 7.96 15.28
N GLY A 8 -21.02 7.10 14.26
CA GLY A 8 -21.32 7.51 12.89
C GLY A 8 -20.17 7.93 11.98
N MET A 9 -19.71 7.01 11.14
CA MET A 9 -19.43 7.32 9.74
C MET A 9 -19.89 6.15 8.87
N TYR A 10 -20.93 6.40 8.08
CA TYR A 10 -21.40 5.50 7.04
C TYR A 10 -20.26 5.32 6.04
N PHE A 11 -19.61 4.15 6.07
CA PHE A 11 -18.60 3.78 5.09
C PHE A 11 -19.32 3.59 3.75
N THR A 12 -19.30 4.64 2.93
CA THR A 12 -19.74 4.57 1.54
C THR A 12 -18.98 3.46 0.86
N ARG A 13 -19.71 2.42 0.48
CA ARG A 13 -19.29 1.31 -0.38
C ARG A 13 -18.90 1.86 -1.76
N ARG A 14 -17.77 2.57 -1.85
CA ARG A 14 -17.14 2.95 -3.12
C ARG A 14 -16.23 1.80 -3.51
N VAL A 15 -16.77 0.99 -4.40
CA VAL A 15 -16.16 -0.15 -5.06
C VAL A 15 -14.74 0.22 -5.48
N LEU A 16 -13.76 -0.57 -5.03
CA LEU A 16 -12.37 -0.68 -5.49
C LEU A 16 -12.35 -0.95 -7.02
N GLY A 17 -12.79 0.03 -7.82
CA GLY A 17 -12.96 -0.04 -9.26
C GLY A 17 -11.72 -0.48 -10.07
N PRO A 18 -10.46 -0.35 -9.58
CA PRO A 18 -9.29 -0.90 -10.26
C PRO A 18 -8.93 -2.35 -9.88
N PHE A 19 -9.48 -2.93 -8.79
CA PHE A 19 -8.94 -4.16 -8.19
C PHE A 19 -9.94 -5.32 -8.26
N VAL A 20 -9.48 -6.49 -8.70
CA VAL A 20 -10.32 -7.65 -9.04
C VAL A 20 -10.52 -8.60 -7.84
N GLY A 21 -11.77 -9.01 -7.58
CA GLY A 21 -12.10 -10.29 -6.94
C GLY A 21 -11.74 -10.48 -5.46
N ALA A 22 -11.12 -11.62 -5.13
CA ALA A 22 -10.81 -12.01 -3.74
C ALA A 22 -9.76 -11.09 -3.08
N VAL A 23 -8.89 -10.49 -3.89
CA VAL A 23 -7.88 -9.53 -3.47
C VAL A 23 -8.54 -8.27 -2.92
N THR A 24 -9.63 -7.82 -3.55
CA THR A 24 -10.45 -6.69 -3.09
C THR A 24 -10.91 -6.85 -1.64
N LYS A 25 -11.39 -8.04 -1.25
CA LYS A 25 -11.85 -8.29 0.14
C LYS A 25 -10.70 -8.24 1.14
N LYS A 26 -9.53 -8.76 0.75
CA LYS A 26 -8.33 -8.74 1.59
C LYS A 26 -7.76 -7.33 1.70
N LEU A 27 -7.75 -6.56 0.62
CA LEU A 27 -7.39 -5.15 0.63
C LEU A 27 -8.30 -4.36 1.58
N ASP A 28 -9.62 -4.50 1.44
CA ASP A 28 -10.61 -3.86 2.32
C ASP A 28 -10.43 -4.26 3.79
N TYR A 29 -9.97 -5.49 4.07
CA TYR A 29 -9.68 -5.93 5.42
C TYR A 29 -8.40 -5.29 5.97
N TYR A 30 -7.30 -5.36 5.22
CA TYR A 30 -6.00 -4.90 5.68
C TYR A 30 -5.88 -3.36 5.73
N SER A 31 -6.65 -2.63 4.91
CA SER A 31 -6.67 -1.17 4.90
C SER A 31 -7.34 -0.55 6.13
N GLN A 32 -8.07 -1.34 6.93
CA GLN A 32 -8.68 -0.88 8.18
C GLN A 32 -7.67 -0.77 9.33
N PHE A 33 -6.51 -1.42 9.21
CA PHE A 33 -5.46 -1.37 10.21
C PHE A 33 -4.51 -0.20 9.93
N GLN A 34 -3.99 0.41 11.00
CA GLN A 34 -2.98 1.45 10.89
C GLN A 34 -1.58 0.83 10.82
N PRO A 35 -0.70 1.32 9.92
CA PRO A 35 0.71 0.93 9.92
C PRO A 35 1.38 1.18 11.27
N SER A 36 2.25 0.25 11.67
CA SER A 36 3.02 0.39 12.89
C SER A 36 4.16 1.40 12.69
N SER A 37 4.25 2.41 13.56
CA SER A 37 5.43 3.28 13.62
C SER A 37 6.53 2.61 14.44
N LEU A 38 7.73 2.55 13.88
CA LEU A 38 8.91 1.98 14.54
C LEU A 38 9.94 3.07 14.82
N SER A 39 10.37 3.18 16.07
CA SER A 39 11.44 4.10 16.44
C SER A 39 12.81 3.53 16.05
N ILE A 40 13.79 4.42 15.86
CA ILE A 40 15.18 4.01 15.62
C ILE A 40 15.69 3.11 16.75
N GLN A 41 15.29 3.36 18.00
CA GLN A 41 15.64 2.52 19.14
C GLN A 41 15.11 1.09 18.98
N GLN A 42 13.84 0.93 18.58
CA GLN A 42 13.25 -0.39 18.35
C GLN A 42 13.97 -1.18 17.25
N TYR A 43 14.39 -0.51 16.17
CA TYR A 43 15.21 -1.15 15.13
C TYR A 43 16.58 -1.60 15.65
N LEU A 44 17.26 -0.76 16.44
CA LEU A 44 18.56 -1.10 17.02
C LEU A 44 18.46 -2.26 18.01
N ASP A 45 17.42 -2.25 18.85
CA ASP A 45 17.16 -3.32 19.80
C ASP A 45 16.82 -4.62 19.06
N PHE A 46 16.00 -4.55 18.02
CA PHE A 46 15.73 -5.70 17.15
C PHE A 46 17.01 -6.24 16.49
N GLY A 47 17.92 -5.38 16.04
CA GLY A 47 19.20 -5.81 15.48
C GLY A 47 20.10 -6.55 16.47
N ARG A 48 19.91 -6.34 17.79
CA ARG A 48 20.70 -6.99 18.84
C ARG A 48 20.11 -8.32 19.31
N ILE A 49 18.78 -8.41 19.45
CA ILE A 49 18.11 -9.56 20.07
C ILE A 49 17.03 -10.21 19.21
N GLY A 50 16.71 -9.64 18.05
CA GLY A 50 15.66 -10.10 17.15
C GLY A 50 16.04 -11.38 16.41
N THR A 51 15.02 -12.12 15.96
CA THR A 51 15.19 -13.34 15.17
C THR A 51 14.55 -13.20 13.80
N ALA A 52 15.04 -13.95 12.80
CA ALA A 52 14.44 -13.98 11.47
C ALA A 52 12.94 -14.38 11.51
N ALA A 53 12.57 -15.32 12.41
CA ALA A 53 11.18 -15.74 12.60
C ALA A 53 10.28 -14.61 13.12
N SER A 54 10.77 -13.82 14.09
CA SER A 54 10.05 -12.63 14.57
C SER A 54 9.97 -11.53 13.51
N SER A 55 11.06 -11.30 12.75
CA SER A 55 11.06 -10.35 11.62
C SER A 55 10.02 -10.73 10.57
N TYR A 56 10.04 -11.99 10.14
CA TYR A 56 9.10 -12.53 9.17
C TYR A 56 7.64 -12.37 9.61
N SER A 57 7.34 -12.74 10.87
CA SER A 57 5.98 -12.67 11.40
C SER A 57 5.46 -11.23 11.50
N PHE A 58 6.35 -10.29 11.81
CA PHE A 58 6.03 -8.86 11.81
C PHE A 58 5.87 -8.34 10.38
N LEU A 59 6.89 -8.49 9.54
CA LEU A 59 6.96 -7.91 8.19
C LEU A 59 5.83 -8.40 7.29
N LYS A 60 5.46 -9.69 7.31
CA LYS A 60 4.38 -10.18 6.44
C LYS A 60 3.07 -9.43 6.69
N ASN A 61 2.73 -9.19 7.95
CA ASN A 61 1.50 -8.50 8.33
C ASN A 61 1.63 -6.98 8.09
N GLU A 62 2.72 -6.39 8.54
CA GLU A 62 2.99 -4.95 8.42
C GLU A 62 3.01 -4.50 6.95
N LEU A 63 3.65 -5.28 6.06
CA LEU A 63 3.70 -4.97 4.63
C LEU A 63 2.32 -5.10 3.96
N MET A 64 1.52 -6.11 4.30
CA MET A 64 0.15 -6.23 3.80
C MET A 64 -0.70 -5.02 4.23
N VAL A 65 -0.60 -4.60 5.50
CA VAL A 65 -1.29 -3.40 6.01
C VAL A 65 -0.85 -2.14 5.25
N ARG A 66 0.46 -1.91 5.11
CA ARG A 66 0.99 -0.73 4.42
C ARG A 66 0.57 -0.67 2.95
N LEU A 67 0.69 -1.77 2.21
CA LEU A 67 0.28 -1.82 0.81
C LEU A 67 -1.24 -1.60 0.66
N ALA A 68 -2.05 -2.23 1.52
CA ALA A 68 -3.50 -2.05 1.47
C ALA A 68 -3.93 -0.59 1.74
N ASN A 69 -3.28 0.08 2.71
CA ASN A 69 -3.52 1.49 2.98
C ASN A 69 -3.12 2.38 1.80
N ILE A 70 -1.95 2.14 1.18
CA ILE A 70 -1.52 2.89 0.00
C ILE A 70 -2.50 2.67 -1.16
N MET A 71 -2.95 1.44 -1.40
CA MET A 71 -3.91 1.14 -2.47
C MET A 71 -5.29 1.75 -2.20
N GLN A 72 -5.72 1.82 -0.94
CA GLN A 72 -6.93 2.54 -0.52
C GLN A 72 -6.78 4.04 -0.84
N GLU A 73 -5.67 4.68 -0.46
CA GLU A 73 -5.42 6.09 -0.79
C GLU A 73 -5.32 6.32 -2.31
N PHE A 74 -4.66 5.42 -3.03
CA PHE A 74 -4.55 5.46 -4.49
C PHE A 74 -5.93 5.46 -5.14
N SER A 75 -6.87 4.63 -4.64
CA SER A 75 -8.24 4.58 -5.16
C SER A 75 -9.05 5.88 -4.97
N LEU A 76 -8.57 6.80 -4.13
CA LEU A 76 -9.17 8.12 -3.89
C LEU A 76 -8.61 9.21 -4.80
N LEU A 77 -7.61 8.90 -5.64
CA LEU A 77 -7.08 9.83 -6.62
C LEU A 77 -8.15 10.21 -7.66
N PRO A 78 -8.00 11.37 -8.32
CA PRO A 78 -8.93 11.82 -9.36
C PRO A 78 -9.16 10.73 -10.41
N PRO A 79 -10.42 10.42 -10.77
CA PRO A 79 -10.72 9.34 -11.72
C PRO A 79 -9.98 9.50 -13.06
N LYS A 80 -9.76 10.73 -13.53
CA LYS A 80 -9.00 11.00 -14.76
C LYS A 80 -7.54 10.55 -14.64
N LEU A 81 -6.88 10.87 -13.53
CA LEU A 81 -5.52 10.40 -13.24
C LEU A 81 -5.49 8.87 -13.18
N LEU A 82 -6.46 8.24 -12.52
CA LEU A 82 -6.57 6.78 -12.45
C LEU A 82 -6.80 6.12 -13.82
N GLN A 83 -7.25 6.86 -14.83
CA GLN A 83 -7.37 6.33 -16.19
C GLN A 83 -6.06 6.38 -16.98
N MET A 84 -5.07 7.16 -16.54
CA MET A 84 -3.79 7.32 -17.23
C MET A 84 -3.01 6.00 -17.26
N PRO A 85 -2.40 5.64 -18.40
CA PRO A 85 -1.65 4.39 -18.56
C PRO A 85 -0.62 4.17 -17.45
N SER A 86 0.17 5.18 -17.11
CA SER A 86 1.21 5.05 -16.08
C SER A 86 0.62 4.87 -14.68
N SER A 87 -0.48 5.55 -14.34
CA SER A 87 -1.18 5.32 -13.08
C SER A 87 -1.78 3.91 -12.97
N LYS A 88 -2.31 3.36 -14.06
CA LYS A 88 -2.78 1.97 -14.10
C LYS A 88 -1.65 0.97 -13.92
N MET A 89 -0.48 1.25 -14.49
CA MET A 89 0.72 0.41 -14.34
C MET A 89 1.14 0.34 -12.86
N VAL A 90 1.23 1.49 -12.19
CA VAL A 90 1.53 1.56 -10.75
C VAL A 90 0.49 0.79 -9.93
N SER A 91 -0.80 1.00 -10.19
CA SER A 91 -1.87 0.25 -9.53
C SER A 91 -1.72 -1.28 -9.70
N GLY A 92 -1.31 -1.72 -10.89
CA GLY A 92 -1.03 -3.12 -11.19
C GLY A 92 0.13 -3.68 -10.36
N TRP A 93 1.24 -2.95 -10.25
CA TRP A 93 2.39 -3.36 -9.44
C TRP A 93 2.05 -3.52 -7.96
N TYR A 94 1.24 -2.62 -7.40
CA TYR A 94 0.75 -2.74 -6.02
C TYR A 94 -0.14 -3.97 -5.82
N CYS A 95 -1.05 -4.23 -6.77
CA CYS A 95 -1.92 -5.41 -6.73
C CYS A 95 -1.10 -6.72 -6.77
N GLU A 96 -0.15 -6.81 -7.70
CA GLU A 96 0.72 -7.99 -7.84
C GLU A 96 1.58 -8.20 -6.59
N SER A 97 2.12 -7.13 -6.01
CA SER A 97 2.88 -7.21 -4.75
C SER A 97 2.03 -7.64 -3.56
N PHE A 98 0.79 -7.18 -3.49
CA PHE A 98 -0.11 -7.60 -2.42
C PHE A 98 -0.52 -9.08 -2.56
N GLU A 99 -0.81 -9.55 -3.77
CA GLU A 99 -1.05 -10.97 -4.06
C GLU A 99 0.15 -11.85 -3.71
N ASP A 100 1.37 -11.39 -4.02
CA ASP A 100 2.61 -12.07 -3.65
C ASP A 100 2.75 -12.23 -2.13
N LEU A 101 2.41 -11.21 -1.35
CA LEU A 101 2.46 -11.26 0.11
C LEU A 101 1.36 -12.15 0.71
N LEU A 102 0.17 -12.17 0.10
CA LEU A 102 -0.96 -12.98 0.58
C LEU A 102 -0.64 -14.49 0.64
N LYS A 103 0.30 -14.97 -0.20
CA LYS A 103 0.82 -16.34 -0.15
C LYS A 103 1.37 -16.73 1.24
N TYR A 104 1.81 -15.75 2.03
CA TYR A 104 2.43 -15.94 3.33
C TYR A 104 1.51 -15.62 4.52
N GLU A 105 0.27 -15.17 4.28
CA GLU A 105 -0.66 -14.70 5.33
C GLU A 105 -0.74 -15.70 6.50
N ASN A 106 -1.06 -16.95 6.20
CA ASN A 106 -1.23 -18.02 7.20
C ASN A 106 0.00 -18.95 7.29
N ALA A 107 1.10 -18.61 6.63
CA ALA A 107 2.31 -19.41 6.65
C ALA A 107 3.07 -19.24 7.98
N ALA A 108 3.50 -20.36 8.56
CA ALA A 108 4.29 -20.39 9.79
C ALA A 108 5.74 -19.95 9.54
N PRO A 109 6.45 -19.44 10.57
CA PRO A 109 7.85 -19.02 10.45
C PRO A 109 8.81 -20.22 10.37
N SER A 110 8.73 -21.00 9.29
CA SER A 110 9.70 -22.04 8.95
C SER A 110 10.87 -21.44 8.16
N MET A 111 12.04 -22.09 8.20
CA MET A 111 13.22 -21.63 7.46
C MET A 111 12.94 -21.51 5.95
N GLU A 112 12.18 -22.45 5.39
CA GLU A 112 11.74 -22.44 4.00
C GLU A 112 10.87 -21.21 3.68
N ASN A 113 9.83 -20.95 4.48
CA ASN A 113 8.94 -19.81 4.27
C ASN A 113 9.66 -18.47 4.43
N ILE A 114 10.57 -18.36 5.40
CA ILE A 114 11.38 -17.15 5.61
C ILE A 114 12.29 -16.89 4.40
N THR A 115 12.91 -17.94 3.85
CA THR A 115 13.81 -17.82 2.69
C THR A 115 13.03 -17.42 1.44
N ALA A 116 11.94 -18.12 1.13
CA ALA A 116 11.06 -17.79 0.02
C ALA A 116 10.48 -16.37 0.14
N PHE A 117 10.11 -15.95 1.35
CA PHE A 117 9.64 -14.60 1.61
C PHE A 117 10.71 -13.54 1.34
N ASN A 118 11.96 -13.76 1.78
CA ASN A 118 13.06 -12.85 1.49
C ASN A 118 13.31 -12.70 -0.02
N ASP A 119 13.26 -13.80 -0.78
CA ASP A 119 13.38 -13.77 -2.23
C ASP A 119 12.21 -13.00 -2.87
N GLN A 120 10.99 -13.22 -2.37
CA GLN A 120 9.81 -12.49 -2.81
C GLN A 120 9.93 -10.98 -2.51
N LEU A 121 10.50 -10.60 -1.37
CA LEU A 121 10.75 -9.19 -1.04
C LEU A 121 11.73 -8.55 -2.02
N GLN A 122 12.76 -9.27 -2.49
CA GLN A 122 13.66 -8.74 -3.52
C GLN A 122 12.94 -8.48 -4.84
N ILE A 123 11.99 -9.34 -5.22
CA ILE A 123 11.16 -9.14 -6.42
C ILE A 123 10.27 -7.90 -6.23
N ILE A 124 9.61 -7.78 -5.08
CA ILE A 124 8.74 -6.63 -4.76
C ILE A 124 9.56 -5.33 -4.78
N LEU A 125 10.74 -5.30 -4.15
CA LEU A 125 11.61 -4.12 -4.15
C LEU A 125 12.01 -3.69 -5.57
N LYS A 126 12.36 -4.64 -6.44
CA LYS A 126 12.68 -4.36 -7.85
C LYS A 126 11.46 -3.85 -8.63
N ARG A 127 10.29 -4.46 -8.42
CA ARG A 127 9.03 -4.04 -9.07
C ARG A 127 8.67 -2.60 -8.71
N HIS A 128 8.92 -2.19 -7.47
CA HIS A 128 8.60 -0.84 -6.98
C HIS A 128 9.68 0.21 -7.25
N ALA A 129 10.80 -0.14 -7.90
CA ALA A 129 11.93 0.76 -8.11
C ALA A 129 11.61 2.02 -8.92
N HIS A 130 10.67 1.91 -9.88
CA HIS A 130 10.32 3.00 -10.80
C HIS A 130 8.98 3.67 -10.49
N VAL A 131 8.34 3.35 -9.36
CA VAL A 131 6.98 3.81 -9.11
C VAL A 131 6.88 5.33 -9.08
N VAL A 132 7.86 6.01 -8.49
CA VAL A 132 7.87 7.47 -8.40
C VAL A 132 7.98 8.11 -9.80
N GLU A 133 8.85 7.57 -10.64
CA GLU A 133 9.07 8.02 -12.02
C GLU A 133 7.80 7.80 -12.86
N THR A 134 7.28 6.58 -12.86
CA THR A 134 6.05 6.23 -13.60
C THR A 134 4.83 7.00 -13.09
N MET A 135 4.72 7.25 -11.78
CA MET A 135 3.61 8.07 -11.27
C MET A 135 3.74 9.54 -11.70
N ALA A 136 4.96 10.06 -11.81
CA ALA A 136 5.20 11.39 -12.36
C ALA A 136 4.81 11.46 -13.85
N GLU A 137 5.10 10.42 -14.63
CA GLU A 137 4.62 10.30 -16.01
C GLU A 137 3.09 10.34 -16.07
N GLY A 138 2.38 9.66 -15.16
CA GLY A 138 0.91 9.71 -15.12
C GLY A 138 0.35 11.12 -14.92
N LEU A 139 1.08 12.01 -14.25
CA LEU A 139 0.72 13.42 -14.12
C LEU A 139 1.01 14.23 -15.38
N ILE A 140 2.05 13.87 -16.12
CA ILE A 140 2.36 14.45 -17.43
C ILE A 140 1.28 14.03 -18.43
N GLU A 141 0.94 12.74 -18.48
CA GLU A 141 -0.14 12.19 -19.31
C GLU A 141 -1.47 12.91 -19.03
N LEU A 142 -1.80 13.12 -17.75
CA LEU A 142 -3.01 13.84 -17.36
C LEU A 142 -3.00 15.29 -17.90
N ARG A 143 -1.88 16.00 -17.72
CA ARG A 143 -1.70 17.38 -18.19
C ARG A 143 -1.81 17.51 -19.70
N GLU A 144 -1.34 16.52 -20.45
CA GLU A 144 -1.41 16.50 -21.92
C GLU A 144 -2.80 16.10 -22.43
N SER A 145 -3.51 15.25 -21.69
CA SER A 145 -4.85 14.77 -22.07
C SER A 145 -5.96 15.80 -21.92
N ASP A 146 -5.84 16.72 -20.96
CA ASP A 146 -6.84 17.70 -20.63
C ASP A 146 -6.16 19.04 -20.33
N GLY A 147 -6.50 20.10 -21.06
CA GLY A 147 -6.10 21.49 -20.73
C GLY A 147 -6.73 22.03 -19.44
N VAL A 148 -7.05 21.15 -18.49
CA VAL A 148 -7.76 21.40 -17.24
C VAL A 148 -6.80 21.84 -16.15
N ASP A 149 -7.26 22.82 -15.38
CA ASP A 149 -6.56 23.43 -14.29
C ASP A 149 -6.32 22.44 -13.14
N ILE A 150 -5.11 21.88 -13.13
CA ILE A 150 -4.58 21.00 -12.09
C ILE A 150 -4.73 21.66 -10.70
N ALA A 151 -4.95 22.98 -10.58
CA ALA A 151 -5.07 23.69 -9.30
C ALA A 151 -6.08 23.09 -8.29
N SER A 152 -7.22 22.54 -8.74
CA SER A 152 -8.20 21.92 -7.84
C SER A 152 -7.86 20.47 -7.46
N GLU A 153 -7.14 19.75 -8.31
CA GLU A 153 -6.75 18.34 -8.11
C GLU A 153 -5.35 18.21 -7.47
N LYS A 154 -4.53 19.26 -7.54
CA LYS A 154 -3.16 19.34 -6.99
C LYS A 154 -3.12 18.94 -5.53
N VAL A 155 -4.05 19.41 -4.70
CA VAL A 155 -3.98 19.17 -3.25
C VAL A 155 -4.08 17.67 -2.93
N ASN A 156 -4.99 16.94 -3.58
CA ASN A 156 -5.17 15.51 -3.32
C ASN A 156 -4.02 14.69 -3.92
N VAL A 157 -3.54 15.05 -5.12
CA VAL A 157 -2.42 14.39 -5.79
C VAL A 157 -1.10 14.61 -5.05
N PHE A 158 -0.78 15.86 -4.68
CA PHE A 158 0.43 16.17 -3.92
C PHE A 158 0.36 15.57 -2.51
N SER A 159 -0.80 15.62 -1.85
CA SER A 159 -0.95 15.01 -0.53
C SER A 159 -0.80 13.49 -0.56
N PHE A 160 -1.32 12.83 -1.61
CA PHE A 160 -1.03 11.43 -1.88
C PHE A 160 0.47 11.23 -2.12
N PHE A 161 1.09 11.98 -3.02
CA PHE A 161 2.51 11.84 -3.34
C PHE A 161 3.43 12.02 -2.12
N PHE A 162 3.13 12.98 -1.23
CA PHE A 162 3.88 13.16 0.01
C PHE A 162 3.73 11.98 0.97
N ARG A 163 2.54 11.39 1.09
CA ARG A 163 2.33 10.18 1.90
C ARG A 163 2.94 8.94 1.25
N PHE A 164 2.90 8.89 -0.07
CA PHE A 164 3.38 7.82 -0.91
C PHE A 164 4.92 7.72 -0.91
N VAL A 165 5.61 8.86 -1.07
CA VAL A 165 7.08 8.95 -1.09
C VAL A 165 7.65 9.12 0.32
N GLY A 166 6.95 9.86 1.18
CA GLY A 166 7.44 10.18 2.52
C GLY A 166 7.43 8.99 3.47
N GLY A 167 6.57 7.99 3.23
CA GLY A 167 6.30 6.97 4.22
C GLY A 167 5.63 7.55 5.47
N THR A 168 4.66 6.83 6.01
CA THR A 168 4.15 7.06 7.36
C THR A 168 5.24 6.91 8.41
#